data_AF-A0A8J4AVK7-F1
#
_entry.id   AF-A0A8J4AVK7-F1
#
_cell.length_a   1.000
_cell.length_b   1.000
_cell.length_c   1.000
_cell.angle_alpha   90.00
_cell.angle_beta   90.00
_cell.angle_gamma   90.00
#
_symmetry.space_group_name_H-M   'P 1'
#
loop_
_entity.id
_entity.type
_entity.pdbx_description
1 polymer ?
#
loop_
_entity_poly.entity_id
_entity_poly.type
_entity_poly.pdbx_seq_one_letter_code
_entity_poly.pdbx_strand_id
1 'polypeptide(L)'
;MLMRTVLVVTLFVTAAEAGIFHDVLAEKVQRFRDIKELQIQLNLVLDEYGQLFDVHTTEVQGLTGNVNLLRQLRSAVQAGARPDELLQAISRIFSKLEGLVDSHPVLATLSRRTYLAFVVLKWMLLGQKSLDDGWEEKLAEIASKFYRLHVHSAVRKGMLEYLHISKSGGTSFSAAAKHSNCSMAPGIGQLEELGDFPRWINGTAFEEITGGTDVMWSYYSTKGRPIEGQTCTRRRAYLQKFGYNYVSNEFTLHGGSSERNTHVCPQMFNVVTLRDPASRLASHLHYMLARVKKRLMGKKGLDEGKFFDIFCAGDVNVWERMAPTVIDNYNVRSFIGESGFHMPVGDIGREDVEVARRLLLQFDLVLDLDAGSEAVDLAIQQGLGWNLSMFELHVRSSSSALSKLNYSKEDCPNHELLQTLRTRQNPDRVLYSTGRTLALLDGVFLGMARALGLRPGELAAKEAPAGVSAPGDEPGCGLMRPAAAAVVEGARWGEAAAARGDGAKASRNFVT
;
A
#
# COMPACT_ATOMS: atom_id res chain seq x y z
N MET A 1 -43.33 -5.24 -8.84
CA MET A 1 -42.00 -4.92 -8.27
C MET A 1 -40.89 -5.87 -8.75
N LEU A 2 -41.16 -7.15 -9.07
CA LEU A 2 -40.16 -8.09 -9.62
C LEU A 2 -39.65 -7.76 -11.06
N MET A 3 -40.43 -7.08 -11.89
CA MET A 3 -40.05 -6.79 -13.29
C MET A 3 -39.05 -5.63 -13.47
N ARG A 4 -38.90 -4.73 -12.48
CA ARG A 4 -37.91 -3.64 -12.54
C ARG A 4 -36.49 -4.11 -12.21
N THR A 5 -36.35 -5.16 -11.40
CA THR A 5 -35.03 -5.69 -11.02
C THR A 5 -34.38 -6.48 -12.16
N VAL A 6 -35.18 -7.15 -13.00
CA VAL A 6 -34.67 -7.91 -14.15
C VAL A 6 -34.24 -6.97 -15.28
N LEU A 7 -34.99 -5.90 -15.56
CA LEU A 7 -34.66 -4.98 -16.65
C LEU A 7 -33.37 -4.16 -16.42
N VAL A 8 -33.03 -3.84 -15.16
CA VAL A 8 -31.83 -3.07 -14.83
C VAL A 8 -30.54 -3.90 -14.95
N VAL A 9 -30.64 -5.23 -14.81
CA VAL A 9 -29.48 -6.12 -15.02
C VAL A 9 -29.20 -6.33 -16.51
N THR A 10 -30.24 -6.33 -17.36
CA THR A 10 -30.07 -6.52 -18.81
C THR A 10 -29.59 -5.26 -19.54
N LEU A 11 -29.87 -4.06 -19.02
CA LEU A 11 -29.50 -2.79 -19.66
C LEU A 11 -28.08 -2.30 -19.37
N PHE A 12 -27.36 -2.87 -18.40
CA PHE A 12 -25.97 -2.49 -18.11
C PHE A 12 -24.91 -3.40 -18.75
N VAL A 13 -25.33 -4.51 -19.38
CA VAL A 13 -24.50 -5.25 -20.33
C VAL A 13 -24.89 -4.80 -21.74
N THR A 14 -24.91 -3.48 -21.97
CA THR A 14 -24.71 -2.98 -23.33
C THR A 14 -23.37 -3.55 -23.78
N ALA A 15 -23.40 -4.32 -24.87
CA ALA A 15 -22.24 -5.00 -25.45
C ALA A 15 -20.97 -4.22 -25.15
N ALA A 16 -20.10 -4.79 -24.31
CA ALA A 16 -18.74 -4.29 -24.22
C ALA A 16 -18.26 -4.14 -25.67
N GLU A 17 -17.86 -2.94 -26.05
CA GLU A 17 -17.35 -2.71 -27.40
C GLU A 17 -16.26 -3.75 -27.63
N ALA A 18 -16.44 -4.59 -28.66
CA ALA A 18 -15.51 -5.68 -28.92
C ALA A 18 -14.09 -5.13 -29.00
N GLY A 19 -13.20 -5.65 -28.17
CA GLY A 19 -11.82 -5.22 -28.02
C GLY A 19 -11.51 -4.43 -26.74
N ILE A 20 -12.50 -4.04 -25.92
CA ILE A 20 -12.24 -3.14 -24.78
C ILE A 20 -11.24 -3.72 -23.76
N PHE A 21 -11.24 -5.04 -23.56
CA PHE A 21 -10.28 -5.68 -22.65
C PHE A 21 -8.95 -5.97 -23.31
N HIS A 22 -8.94 -6.25 -24.61
CA HIS A 22 -7.71 -6.25 -25.36
C HIS A 22 -6.97 -4.91 -25.20
N ASP A 23 -7.68 -3.80 -25.34
CA ASP A 23 -7.10 -2.46 -25.21
C ASP A 23 -6.57 -2.20 -23.81
N VAL A 24 -7.33 -2.54 -22.77
CA VAL A 24 -6.86 -2.43 -21.37
C VAL A 24 -5.61 -3.28 -21.13
N LEU A 25 -5.60 -4.55 -21.60
CA LEU A 25 -4.45 -5.43 -21.44
C LEU A 25 -3.22 -4.90 -22.19
N ALA A 26 -3.39 -4.51 -23.45
CA ALA A 26 -2.33 -3.96 -24.28
C ALA A 26 -1.75 -2.69 -23.63
N GLU A 27 -2.61 -1.74 -23.26
CA GLU A 27 -2.22 -0.46 -22.70
C GLU A 27 -1.44 -0.61 -21.38
N LYS A 28 -1.89 -1.50 -20.48
CA LYS A 28 -1.26 -1.68 -19.17
C LYS A 28 -0.03 -2.59 -19.23
N VAL A 29 -0.08 -3.70 -19.97
CA VAL A 29 1.04 -4.66 -20.04
C VAL A 29 2.22 -4.10 -20.85
N GLN A 30 1.97 -3.33 -21.92
CA GLN A 30 3.06 -2.72 -22.71
C GLN A 30 3.90 -1.70 -21.92
N ARG A 31 3.37 -1.15 -20.83
CA ARG A 31 4.15 -0.28 -19.91
C ARG A 31 5.16 -1.05 -19.08
N PHE A 32 5.04 -2.38 -19.01
CA PHE A 32 6.00 -3.22 -18.34
C PHE A 32 7.21 -3.47 -19.25
N ARG A 33 8.34 -2.82 -18.93
CA ARG A 33 9.53 -2.75 -19.81
C ARG A 33 10.10 -4.11 -20.21
N ASP A 34 10.01 -5.10 -19.33
CA ASP A 34 10.56 -6.44 -19.55
C ASP A 34 9.46 -7.49 -19.42
N ILE A 35 8.96 -7.95 -20.57
CA ILE A 35 7.89 -8.94 -20.64
C ILE A 35 8.33 -10.31 -20.09
N LYS A 36 9.63 -10.67 -20.19
CA LYS A 36 10.13 -11.92 -19.63
C LYS A 36 10.15 -11.86 -18.11
N GLU A 37 10.62 -10.73 -17.56
CA GLU A 37 10.57 -10.49 -16.11
C GLU A 37 9.12 -10.50 -15.61
N LEU A 38 8.18 -9.88 -16.34
CA LEU A 38 6.77 -9.93 -15.99
C LEU A 38 6.26 -11.37 -15.92
N GLN A 39 6.57 -12.20 -16.92
CA GLN A 39 6.18 -13.60 -16.93
C GLN A 39 6.75 -14.37 -15.71
N ILE A 40 8.01 -14.12 -15.34
CA ILE A 40 8.64 -14.72 -14.17
C ILE A 40 7.90 -14.30 -12.89
N GLN A 41 7.66 -13.00 -12.71
CA GLN A 41 6.95 -12.46 -11.54
C GLN A 41 5.51 -12.98 -11.46
N LEU A 42 4.78 -13.09 -12.58
CA LEU A 42 3.42 -13.62 -12.58
C LEU A 42 3.38 -15.09 -12.13
N ASN A 43 4.29 -15.94 -12.61
CA ASN A 43 4.37 -17.33 -12.15
C ASN A 43 4.72 -17.41 -10.66
N LEU A 44 5.65 -16.57 -10.21
CA LEU A 44 6.07 -16.53 -8.82
C LEU A 44 4.95 -16.05 -7.87
N VAL A 45 4.17 -15.05 -8.30
CA VAL A 45 2.96 -14.58 -7.61
C VAL A 45 1.92 -15.69 -7.51
N LEU A 46 1.69 -16.44 -8.58
CA LEU A 46 0.76 -17.59 -8.58
C LEU A 46 1.20 -18.69 -7.61
N ASP A 47 2.50 -18.97 -7.53
CA ASP A 47 3.06 -19.98 -6.64
C ASP A 47 2.91 -19.58 -5.18
N GLU A 48 3.20 -18.34 -4.83
CA GLU A 48 3.05 -17.82 -3.46
C GLU A 48 1.59 -17.65 -3.05
N TYR A 49 0.70 -17.26 -3.97
CA TYR A 49 -0.72 -17.26 -3.69
C TYR A 49 -1.21 -18.65 -3.31
N GLY A 50 -0.79 -19.70 -4.04
CA GLY A 50 -1.13 -21.08 -3.69
C GLY A 50 -0.78 -21.41 -2.23
N GLN A 51 0.42 -21.02 -1.78
CA GLN A 51 0.86 -21.23 -0.40
C GLN A 51 0.02 -20.42 0.62
N LEU A 52 -0.27 -19.15 0.33
CA LEU A 52 -1.09 -18.30 1.22
C LEU A 52 -2.53 -18.79 1.31
N PHE A 53 -3.09 -19.29 0.20
CA PHE A 53 -4.40 -19.92 0.21
C PHE A 53 -4.41 -21.16 1.09
N ASP A 54 -3.39 -22.03 0.98
CA ASP A 54 -3.29 -23.23 1.83
C ASP A 54 -3.28 -22.87 3.32
N VAL A 55 -2.57 -21.81 3.70
CA VAL A 55 -2.55 -21.30 5.09
C VAL A 55 -3.94 -20.83 5.52
N HIS A 56 -4.53 -19.87 4.79
CA HIS A 56 -5.81 -19.28 5.18
C HIS A 56 -7.00 -20.23 5.08
N THR A 57 -6.94 -21.25 4.24
CA THR A 57 -8.02 -22.24 4.10
C THR A 57 -7.92 -23.36 5.13
N THR A 58 -6.72 -23.67 5.63
CA THR A 58 -6.56 -24.61 6.76
C THR A 58 -7.19 -24.05 8.03
N GLU A 59 -7.14 -22.73 8.22
CA GLU A 59 -7.81 -22.03 9.32
C GLU A 59 -9.35 -22.12 9.23
N VAL A 60 -9.89 -22.24 8.02
CA VAL A 60 -11.33 -22.37 7.76
C VAL A 60 -11.67 -23.83 7.50
N GLN A 61 -11.88 -24.58 8.58
CA GLN A 61 -12.36 -25.96 8.55
C GLN A 61 -13.61 -26.07 7.65
N GLY A 62 -13.44 -26.56 6.42
CA GLY A 62 -14.48 -26.60 5.38
C GLY A 62 -14.05 -26.11 3.99
N LEU A 63 -12.90 -25.42 3.87
CA LEU A 63 -12.40 -24.90 2.58
C LEU A 63 -11.41 -25.81 1.84
N THR A 64 -11.18 -27.04 2.30
CA THR A 64 -10.32 -28.03 1.61
C THR A 64 -10.72 -28.23 0.14
N GLY A 65 -12.01 -28.11 -0.18
CA GLY A 65 -12.50 -28.15 -1.57
C GLY A 65 -12.06 -26.97 -2.45
N ASN A 66 -11.71 -25.82 -1.87
CA ASN A 66 -11.35 -24.59 -2.61
C ASN A 66 -9.85 -24.52 -2.90
N VAL A 67 -9.02 -25.02 -1.99
CA VAL A 67 -7.60 -25.28 -2.23
C VAL A 67 -7.40 -26.15 -3.47
N ASN A 68 -8.18 -27.23 -3.55
CA ASN A 68 -8.15 -28.11 -4.72
C ASN A 68 -8.56 -27.38 -6.00
N LEU A 69 -9.46 -26.40 -5.92
CA LEU A 69 -9.94 -25.65 -7.08
C LEU A 69 -8.91 -24.66 -7.63
N LEU A 70 -8.12 -24.01 -6.76
CA LEU A 70 -7.01 -23.16 -7.18
C LEU A 70 -5.82 -23.97 -7.69
N ARG A 71 -5.53 -25.11 -7.07
CA ARG A 71 -4.56 -26.08 -7.59
C ARG A 71 -5.00 -26.59 -8.97
N GLN A 72 -6.30 -26.87 -9.15
CA GLN A 72 -6.87 -27.22 -10.44
C GLN A 72 -6.75 -26.10 -11.46
N LEU A 73 -6.98 -24.83 -11.08
CA LEU A 73 -6.75 -23.70 -11.98
C LEU A 73 -5.29 -23.61 -12.42
N ARG A 74 -4.34 -23.72 -11.47
CA ARG A 74 -2.92 -23.73 -11.77
C ARG A 74 -2.55 -24.87 -12.71
N SER A 75 -2.97 -26.09 -12.40
CA SER A 75 -2.73 -27.27 -13.24
C SER A 75 -3.38 -27.13 -14.61
N ALA A 76 -4.59 -26.60 -14.70
CA ALA A 76 -5.28 -26.33 -15.95
C ALA A 76 -4.47 -25.36 -16.82
N VAL A 77 -3.97 -24.27 -16.24
CA VAL A 77 -3.15 -23.29 -16.99
C VAL A 77 -1.84 -23.90 -17.45
N GLN A 78 -1.12 -24.61 -16.58
CA GLN A 78 0.12 -25.28 -16.93
C GLN A 78 -0.08 -26.37 -18.00
N ALA A 79 -1.24 -27.03 -18.01
CA ALA A 79 -1.61 -28.02 -19.01
C ALA A 79 -2.16 -27.40 -20.31
N GLY A 80 -2.20 -26.07 -20.43
CA GLY A 80 -2.75 -25.40 -21.61
C GLY A 80 -4.26 -25.60 -21.78
N ALA A 81 -5.00 -25.73 -20.67
CA ALA A 81 -6.44 -25.94 -20.65
C ALA A 81 -7.19 -24.94 -21.54
N ARG A 82 -8.34 -25.40 -22.02
CA ARG A 82 -9.17 -24.58 -22.90
C ARG A 82 -9.73 -23.38 -22.13
N PRO A 83 -9.95 -22.26 -22.81
CA PRO A 83 -10.71 -21.11 -22.31
C PRO A 83 -11.85 -21.44 -21.36
N ASP A 84 -12.80 -22.25 -21.84
CA ASP A 84 -14.05 -22.52 -21.14
C ASP A 84 -13.81 -23.29 -19.84
N GLU A 85 -12.81 -24.18 -19.82
CA GLU A 85 -12.46 -24.96 -18.63
C GLU A 85 -11.93 -24.03 -17.53
N LEU A 86 -11.08 -23.06 -17.90
CA LEU A 86 -10.55 -22.06 -16.99
C LEU A 86 -11.68 -21.19 -16.43
N LEU A 87 -12.52 -20.65 -17.32
CA LEU A 87 -13.63 -19.75 -16.97
C LEU A 87 -14.69 -20.46 -16.11
N GLN A 88 -14.96 -21.74 -16.35
CA GLN A 88 -15.83 -22.56 -15.50
C GLN A 88 -15.21 -22.83 -14.14
N ALA A 89 -13.90 -23.09 -14.06
CA ALA A 89 -13.21 -23.26 -12.78
C ALA A 89 -13.22 -21.95 -11.98
N ILE A 90 -12.99 -20.80 -12.60
CA ILE A 90 -13.09 -19.47 -11.96
C ILE A 90 -14.50 -19.18 -11.47
N SER A 91 -15.52 -19.46 -12.30
CA SER A 91 -16.93 -19.23 -11.93
C SER A 91 -17.31 -20.05 -10.68
N ARG A 92 -16.79 -21.28 -10.56
CA ARG A 92 -16.97 -22.14 -9.37
C ARG A 92 -16.24 -21.63 -8.13
N ILE A 93 -15.09 -20.97 -8.29
CA ILE A 93 -14.39 -20.32 -7.18
C ILE A 93 -15.22 -19.13 -6.70
N PHE A 94 -15.69 -18.31 -7.64
CA PHE A 94 -16.33 -17.05 -7.33
C PHE A 94 -17.59 -17.22 -6.47
N SER A 95 -18.47 -18.16 -6.81
CA SER A 95 -19.69 -18.43 -6.03
C SER A 95 -19.39 -18.82 -4.57
N LYS A 96 -18.22 -19.38 -4.30
CA LYS A 96 -17.78 -19.70 -2.95
C LYS A 96 -17.09 -18.54 -2.26
N LEU A 97 -16.41 -17.66 -3.00
CA LEU A 97 -15.76 -16.47 -2.46
C LEU A 97 -16.77 -15.46 -1.90
N GLU A 98 -17.94 -15.31 -2.54
CA GLU A 98 -19.00 -14.41 -2.05
C GLU A 98 -19.39 -14.70 -0.60
N GLY A 99 -19.46 -15.98 -0.20
CA GLY A 99 -19.75 -16.36 1.19
C GLY A 99 -18.57 -16.17 2.16
N LEU A 100 -17.36 -15.98 1.65
CA LEU A 100 -16.13 -15.95 2.46
C LEU A 100 -15.54 -14.56 2.61
N VAL A 101 -15.83 -13.62 1.70
CA VAL A 101 -15.28 -12.26 1.73
C VAL A 101 -15.52 -11.57 3.08
N ASP A 102 -16.60 -11.95 3.75
CA ASP A 102 -17.02 -11.42 5.03
C ASP A 102 -16.12 -11.86 6.21
N SER A 103 -15.69 -13.12 6.18
CA SER A 103 -14.87 -13.71 7.24
C SER A 103 -13.38 -13.67 6.90
N HIS A 104 -13.05 -13.69 5.61
CA HIS A 104 -11.69 -13.81 5.07
C HIS A 104 -11.51 -12.87 3.87
N PRO A 105 -11.57 -11.54 4.08
CA PRO A 105 -11.53 -10.56 2.98
C PRO A 105 -10.25 -10.65 2.14
N VAL A 106 -9.14 -11.13 2.73
CA VAL A 106 -7.88 -11.35 2.02
C VAL A 106 -8.06 -12.29 0.82
N LEU A 107 -8.90 -13.32 0.94
CA LEU A 107 -9.11 -14.32 -0.13
C LEU A 107 -9.66 -13.69 -1.41
N ALA A 108 -10.51 -12.66 -1.30
CA ALA A 108 -11.03 -11.95 -2.46
C ALA A 108 -9.90 -11.26 -3.24
N THR A 109 -8.98 -10.60 -2.53
CA THR A 109 -7.79 -9.96 -3.11
C THR A 109 -6.86 -10.99 -3.75
N LEU A 110 -6.54 -12.08 -3.05
CA LEU A 110 -5.66 -13.13 -3.58
C LEU A 110 -6.28 -13.78 -4.83
N SER A 111 -7.59 -14.07 -4.81
CA SER A 111 -8.29 -14.74 -5.91
C SER A 111 -8.38 -13.86 -7.14
N ARG A 112 -8.68 -12.57 -6.95
CA ARG A 112 -8.70 -11.59 -8.04
C ARG A 112 -7.35 -11.52 -8.74
N ARG A 113 -6.26 -11.35 -7.99
CA ARG A 113 -4.91 -11.21 -8.58
C ARG A 113 -4.43 -12.53 -9.21
N THR A 114 -4.77 -13.67 -8.61
CA THR A 114 -4.53 -15.00 -9.21
C THR A 114 -5.22 -15.12 -10.57
N TYR A 115 -6.51 -14.77 -10.63
CA TYR A 115 -7.28 -14.79 -11.87
C TYR A 115 -6.66 -13.89 -12.95
N LEU A 116 -6.35 -12.64 -12.61
CA LEU A 116 -5.79 -11.68 -13.56
C LEU A 116 -4.39 -12.09 -14.03
N ALA A 117 -3.56 -12.65 -13.14
CA ALA A 117 -2.25 -13.18 -13.52
C ALA A 117 -2.39 -14.26 -14.60
N PHE A 118 -3.40 -15.14 -14.48
CA PHE A 118 -3.70 -16.12 -15.51
C PHE A 118 -4.19 -15.50 -16.82
N VAL A 119 -5.08 -14.52 -16.76
CA VAL A 119 -5.56 -13.81 -17.96
C VAL A 119 -4.39 -13.15 -18.70
N VAL A 120 -3.53 -12.44 -17.98
CA VAL A 120 -2.34 -11.77 -18.55
C VAL A 120 -1.38 -12.79 -19.16
N LEU A 121 -1.04 -13.86 -18.44
CA LEU A 121 -0.18 -14.92 -18.97
C LEU A 121 -0.75 -15.57 -20.23
N LYS A 122 -2.06 -15.88 -20.24
CA LYS A 122 -2.71 -16.48 -21.41
C LYS A 122 -2.71 -15.53 -22.60
N TRP A 123 -3.04 -14.26 -22.39
CA TRP A 123 -3.00 -13.23 -23.42
C TRP A 123 -1.59 -13.08 -24.02
N MET A 124 -0.56 -13.10 -23.18
CA MET A 124 0.85 -13.10 -23.63
C MET A 124 1.19 -14.34 -24.45
N LEU A 125 0.75 -15.54 -24.03
CA LEU A 125 0.97 -16.80 -24.77
C LEU A 125 0.26 -16.83 -26.13
N LEU A 126 -0.86 -16.12 -26.27
CA LEU A 126 -1.58 -15.95 -27.54
C LEU A 126 -0.91 -14.92 -28.48
N GLY A 127 0.24 -14.38 -28.09
CA GLY A 127 0.96 -13.37 -28.86
C GLY A 127 0.31 -12.00 -28.80
N GLN A 128 -0.35 -11.68 -27.68
CA GLN A 128 -0.98 -10.37 -27.44
C GLN A 128 -2.04 -10.03 -28.49
N LYS A 129 -2.73 -11.03 -29.03
CA LYS A 129 -3.83 -10.82 -29.99
C LYS A 129 -5.11 -10.42 -29.25
N SER A 130 -6.08 -9.89 -30.00
CA SER A 130 -7.44 -9.69 -29.51
C SER A 130 -8.02 -11.01 -29.03
N LEU A 131 -8.76 -10.95 -27.93
CA LEU A 131 -9.53 -12.08 -27.43
C LEU A 131 -10.80 -12.22 -28.28
N ASP A 132 -11.34 -13.43 -28.41
CA ASP A 132 -12.64 -13.59 -29.06
C ASP A 132 -13.79 -13.02 -28.19
N ASP A 133 -14.91 -12.73 -28.82
CA ASP A 133 -16.06 -12.07 -28.16
C ASP A 133 -16.57 -12.86 -26.94
N GLY A 134 -16.52 -14.20 -27.00
CA GLY A 134 -16.96 -15.05 -25.90
C GLY A 134 -16.05 -14.93 -24.66
N TRP A 135 -14.74 -14.79 -24.87
CA TRP A 135 -13.82 -14.44 -23.80
C TRP A 135 -14.11 -13.07 -23.23
N GLU A 136 -14.28 -12.06 -24.08
CA GLU A 136 -14.50 -10.70 -23.61
C GLU A 136 -15.76 -10.61 -22.76
N GLU A 137 -16.88 -11.19 -23.20
CA GLU A 137 -18.12 -11.25 -22.41
C GLU A 137 -17.88 -11.91 -21.04
N LYS A 138 -17.13 -13.02 -21.01
CA LYS A 138 -16.87 -13.73 -19.77
C LYS A 138 -15.90 -12.99 -18.84
N LEU A 139 -14.88 -12.35 -19.40
CA LEU A 139 -13.98 -11.46 -18.65
C LEU A 139 -14.78 -10.29 -18.04
N ALA A 140 -15.75 -9.74 -18.77
CA ALA A 140 -16.60 -8.65 -18.28
C ALA A 140 -17.42 -9.10 -17.08
N GLU A 141 -18.07 -10.25 -17.20
CA GLU A 141 -18.87 -10.85 -16.12
C GLU A 141 -18.01 -11.03 -14.86
N ILE A 142 -16.84 -11.64 -14.99
CA ILE A 142 -15.95 -11.96 -13.87
C ILE A 142 -15.31 -10.69 -13.28
N ALA A 143 -14.86 -9.74 -14.11
CA ALA A 143 -14.29 -8.47 -13.66
C ALA A 143 -15.32 -7.65 -12.87
N SER A 144 -16.56 -7.57 -13.35
CA SER A 144 -17.67 -6.89 -12.66
C SER A 144 -17.94 -7.52 -11.29
N LYS A 145 -17.97 -8.84 -11.24
CA LYS A 145 -18.10 -9.65 -10.03
C LYS A 145 -16.99 -9.39 -9.01
N PHE A 146 -15.72 -9.45 -9.42
CA PHE A 146 -14.60 -9.11 -8.53
C PHE A 146 -14.60 -7.65 -8.10
N TYR A 147 -15.07 -6.73 -8.94
CA TYR A 147 -15.15 -5.31 -8.59
C TYR A 147 -16.22 -5.04 -7.53
N ARG A 148 -17.37 -5.71 -7.60
CA ARG A 148 -18.37 -5.68 -6.53
C ARG A 148 -17.80 -6.22 -5.22
N LEU A 149 -17.11 -7.36 -5.25
CA LEU A 149 -16.44 -7.90 -4.05
C LEU A 149 -15.39 -6.95 -3.47
N HIS A 150 -14.62 -6.27 -4.32
CA HIS A 150 -13.66 -5.25 -3.90
C HIS A 150 -14.35 -4.10 -3.16
N VAL A 151 -15.41 -3.56 -3.76
CA VAL A 151 -16.19 -2.46 -3.16
C VAL A 151 -16.84 -2.91 -1.86
N HIS A 152 -17.46 -4.08 -1.83
CA HIS A 152 -18.05 -4.67 -0.62
C HIS A 152 -17.02 -4.82 0.50
N SER A 153 -15.85 -5.40 0.21
CA SER A 153 -14.75 -5.55 1.17
C SER A 153 -14.27 -4.19 1.72
N ALA A 154 -14.10 -3.19 0.84
CA ALA A 154 -13.70 -1.84 1.23
C ALA A 154 -14.72 -1.17 2.16
N VAL A 155 -16.01 -1.21 1.79
CA VAL A 155 -17.12 -0.64 2.59
C VAL A 155 -17.22 -1.33 3.94
N ARG A 156 -17.15 -2.67 3.96
CA ARG A 156 -17.24 -3.48 5.19
C ARG A 156 -16.08 -3.19 6.16
N LYS A 157 -14.86 -3.05 5.64
CA LYS A 157 -13.68 -2.69 6.45
C LYS A 157 -13.84 -1.28 7.02
N GLY A 158 -14.31 -0.34 6.20
CA GLY A 158 -14.69 1.02 6.61
C GLY A 158 -13.55 1.86 7.20
N MET A 159 -12.31 1.37 7.10
CA MET A 159 -11.11 1.95 7.68
C MET A 159 -9.92 1.58 6.81
N LEU A 160 -9.13 2.57 6.43
CA LEU A 160 -7.92 2.40 5.62
C LEU A 160 -6.68 2.50 6.50
N GLU A 161 -5.81 1.51 6.37
CA GLU A 161 -4.44 1.58 6.87
C GLU A 161 -3.48 1.71 5.69
N TYR A 162 -2.73 2.82 5.69
CA TYR A 162 -1.72 3.08 4.67
C TYR A 162 -0.33 2.81 5.23
N LEU A 163 0.35 1.78 4.70
CA LEU A 163 1.78 1.57 4.95
C LEU A 163 2.56 2.62 4.15
N HIS A 164 2.96 3.68 4.85
CA HIS A 164 3.70 4.79 4.30
C HIS A 164 5.19 4.45 4.26
N ILE A 165 5.65 3.97 3.12
CA ILE A 165 7.08 3.85 2.86
C ILE A 165 7.64 5.25 2.56
N SER A 166 8.54 5.73 3.41
CA SER A 166 9.14 7.07 3.26
C SER A 166 9.75 7.25 1.87
N LYS A 167 9.42 8.39 1.25
CA LYS A 167 9.81 8.79 -0.12
C LYS A 167 9.21 7.97 -1.25
N SER A 168 8.15 7.23 -0.96
CA SER A 168 7.30 6.59 -1.97
C SER A 168 5.97 7.33 -2.18
N GLY A 169 5.93 8.64 -1.88
CA GLY A 169 4.77 9.51 -2.17
C GLY A 169 3.68 9.56 -1.09
N GLY A 170 3.93 8.99 0.10
CA GLY A 170 2.89 8.89 1.12
C GLY A 170 2.40 10.20 1.73
N THR A 171 3.21 11.28 1.73
CA THR A 171 2.72 12.62 2.10
C THR A 171 1.61 13.09 1.15
N SER A 172 1.78 12.87 -0.16
CA SER A 172 0.79 13.26 -1.17
C SER A 172 -0.43 12.33 -1.14
N PHE A 173 -0.24 11.03 -0.85
CA PHE A 173 -1.35 10.09 -0.62
C PHE A 173 -2.19 10.49 0.60
N SER A 174 -1.56 10.87 1.72
CA SER A 174 -2.26 11.34 2.92
C SER A 174 -2.99 12.67 2.66
N ALA A 175 -2.43 13.55 1.83
CA ALA A 175 -3.11 14.74 1.39
C ALA A 175 -4.35 14.40 0.54
N ALA A 176 -4.25 13.43 -0.38
CA ALA A 176 -5.39 12.94 -1.16
C ALA A 176 -6.50 12.40 -0.24
N ALA A 177 -6.15 11.60 0.77
CA ALA A 177 -7.10 11.12 1.77
C ALA A 177 -7.83 12.28 2.46
N LYS A 178 -7.10 13.29 2.94
CA LYS A 178 -7.68 14.47 3.57
C LYS A 178 -8.61 15.24 2.64
N HIS A 179 -8.22 15.42 1.38
CA HIS A 179 -9.03 16.10 0.36
C HIS A 179 -10.24 15.29 -0.10
N SER A 180 -10.21 13.98 0.09
CA SER A 180 -11.37 13.09 -0.08
C SER A 180 -12.15 12.89 1.23
N ASN A 181 -12.01 13.81 2.19
CA ASN A 181 -12.75 13.85 3.47
C ASN A 181 -12.58 12.60 4.35
N CYS A 182 -11.40 12.02 4.32
CA CYS A 182 -11.02 11.03 5.31
C CYS A 182 -10.83 11.69 6.68
N SER A 183 -11.45 11.09 7.69
CA SER A 183 -11.26 11.43 9.09
C SER A 183 -9.96 10.79 9.57
N MET A 184 -9.00 11.64 9.93
CA MET A 184 -7.64 11.25 10.29
C MET A 184 -7.06 12.19 11.34
N ALA A 185 -6.04 11.72 12.05
CA ALA A 185 -5.24 12.55 12.93
C ALA A 185 -4.55 13.70 12.17
N PRO A 186 -4.12 14.78 12.86
CA PRO A 186 -3.37 15.86 12.24
C PRO A 186 -2.12 15.43 11.46
N GLY A 187 -1.61 16.32 10.62
CA GLY A 187 -0.43 16.04 9.79
C GLY A 187 -0.76 15.11 8.64
N ILE A 188 -0.11 13.95 8.59
CA ILE A 188 -0.29 12.93 7.55
C ILE A 188 -1.02 11.68 8.09
N GLY A 189 -1.75 11.81 9.21
CA GLY A 189 -2.52 10.70 9.80
C GLY A 189 -1.67 9.71 10.60
N GLN A 190 -0.50 10.13 11.05
CA GLN A 190 0.36 9.37 11.95
C GLN A 190 -0.04 9.64 13.39
N LEU A 191 -0.10 8.58 14.19
CA LEU A 191 -0.46 8.65 15.60
C LEU A 191 0.73 8.19 16.44
N GLU A 192 1.13 9.03 17.40
CA GLU A 192 2.26 8.76 18.28
C GLU A 192 1.92 7.63 19.24
N GLU A 193 0.67 7.63 19.70
CA GLU A 193 0.08 6.62 20.56
C GLU A 193 0.03 5.23 19.89
N LEU A 194 0.13 5.17 18.57
CA LEU A 194 0.21 3.91 17.83
C LEU A 194 1.65 3.53 17.44
N GLY A 195 2.62 4.41 17.71
CA GLY A 195 4.03 4.20 17.37
C GLY A 195 4.31 4.21 15.86
N ASP A 196 3.48 4.91 15.08
CA ASP A 196 3.49 4.94 13.62
C ASP A 196 4.52 5.91 13.00
N PHE A 197 5.26 6.63 13.84
CA PHE A 197 6.26 7.58 13.37
C PHE A 197 7.48 6.89 12.76
N PRO A 198 8.13 7.53 11.77
CA PRO A 198 9.37 7.04 11.20
C PRO A 198 10.48 6.93 12.26
N ARG A 199 11.27 5.86 12.14
CA ARG A 199 12.41 5.53 13.02
C ARG A 199 13.72 5.49 12.22
N TRP A 200 14.07 6.62 11.60
CA TRP A 200 15.17 6.69 10.63
C TRP A 200 16.53 6.86 11.27
N ILE A 201 16.62 7.68 12.33
CA ILE A 201 17.89 8.13 12.88
C ILE A 201 18.14 7.47 14.24
N ASN A 202 19.35 6.94 14.41
CA ASN A 202 19.91 6.62 15.69
C ASN A 202 20.37 7.93 16.36
N GLY A 203 19.57 8.41 17.33
CA GLY A 203 19.84 9.67 18.02
C GLY A 203 21.20 9.71 18.71
N THR A 204 21.61 8.59 19.34
CA THR A 204 22.91 8.47 20.02
C THR A 204 24.06 8.61 19.03
N ALA A 205 24.02 7.86 17.92
CA ALA A 205 25.05 7.98 16.88
C ALA A 205 25.07 9.39 16.25
N PHE A 206 23.91 10.00 16.05
CA PHE A 206 23.82 11.37 15.55
C PHE A 206 24.50 12.37 16.49
N GLU A 207 24.28 12.26 17.79
CA GLU A 207 24.91 13.10 18.81
C GLU A 207 26.42 12.89 18.87
N GLU A 208 26.89 11.64 18.84
CA GLU A 208 28.33 11.33 18.82
C GLU A 208 29.03 11.90 17.58
N ILE A 209 28.39 11.81 16.42
CA ILE A 209 28.97 12.24 15.14
C ILE A 209 28.96 13.77 15.01
N THR A 210 27.88 14.42 15.45
CA THR A 210 27.66 15.85 15.18
C THR A 210 27.87 16.74 16.40
N GLY A 211 27.85 16.20 17.62
CA GLY A 211 27.73 16.98 18.86
C GLY A 211 26.33 17.58 19.08
N GLY A 212 25.36 17.27 18.21
CA GLY A 212 23.99 17.77 18.28
C GLY A 212 23.02 16.81 18.94
N THR A 213 22.24 17.28 19.91
CA THR A 213 21.36 16.44 20.75
C THR A 213 19.91 16.28 20.25
N ASP A 214 19.53 16.94 19.15
CA ASP A 214 18.12 16.98 18.72
C ASP A 214 18.00 16.97 17.21
N VAL A 215 17.47 15.85 16.69
CA VAL A 215 17.13 15.64 15.29
C VAL A 215 15.78 14.93 15.23
N MET A 216 14.98 15.27 14.22
CA MET A 216 13.70 14.58 14.00
C MET A 216 13.94 13.10 13.68
N TRP A 217 12.97 12.26 14.02
CA TRP A 217 12.97 10.82 13.68
C TRP A 217 14.09 10.02 14.34
N SER A 218 14.61 10.52 15.47
CA SER A 218 15.66 9.89 16.28
C SER A 218 15.18 8.66 17.08
N TYR A 219 14.14 7.98 16.60
CA TYR A 219 13.45 6.89 17.28
C TYR A 219 13.99 5.50 16.90
N TYR A 220 15.10 5.40 16.14
CA TYR A 220 15.64 4.10 15.71
C TYR A 220 15.97 3.15 16.88
N SER A 221 16.37 3.67 18.03
CA SER A 221 16.67 2.82 19.21
C SER A 221 15.41 2.33 19.95
N THR A 222 14.25 2.92 19.66
CA THR A 222 12.98 2.52 20.30
C THR A 222 12.51 1.24 19.63
N LYS A 223 12.51 0.13 20.36
CA LYS A 223 11.91 -1.15 19.95
C LYS A 223 10.50 -1.23 20.54
N GLY A 224 9.54 -1.82 19.83
CA GLY A 224 8.16 -1.89 20.32
C GLY A 224 7.27 -0.79 19.76
N ARG A 225 6.01 -1.14 19.48
CA ARG A 225 4.87 -0.22 19.49
C ARG A 225 4.30 -0.04 20.90
N PRO A 226 3.68 1.11 21.20
CA PRO A 226 2.81 1.25 22.37
C PRO A 226 1.67 0.24 22.36
N ILE A 227 1.07 0.00 23.53
CA ILE A 227 0.05 -1.04 23.78
C ILE A 227 -1.14 -0.93 22.82
N GLU A 228 -1.52 0.29 22.48
CA GLU A 228 -2.63 0.64 21.59
C GLU A 228 -2.35 0.21 20.14
N GLY A 229 -1.09 0.25 19.72
CA GLY A 229 -0.65 -0.11 18.37
C GLY A 229 -0.18 -1.57 18.21
N GLN A 230 -0.06 -2.34 19.29
CA GLN A 230 0.54 -3.69 19.26
C GLN A 230 -0.30 -4.75 18.54
N THR A 231 -1.63 -4.61 18.55
CA THR A 231 -2.52 -5.59 17.92
C THR A 231 -3.52 -4.90 17.01
N CYS A 232 -3.90 -5.58 15.94
CA CYS A 232 -4.88 -5.07 15.00
C CYS A 232 -6.22 -4.71 15.68
N THR A 233 -6.68 -5.52 16.65
CA THR A 233 -7.93 -5.24 17.39
C THR A 233 -7.85 -3.95 18.21
N ARG A 234 -6.77 -3.75 18.98
CA ARG A 234 -6.58 -2.53 19.78
C ARG A 234 -6.42 -1.30 18.89
N ARG A 235 -5.64 -1.44 17.81
CA ARG A 235 -5.43 -0.38 16.83
C ARG A 235 -6.75 0.09 16.22
N ARG A 236 -7.60 -0.84 15.76
CA ARG A 236 -8.93 -0.53 15.24
C ARG A 236 -9.81 0.15 16.30
N ALA A 237 -9.84 -0.39 17.51
CA ALA A 237 -10.64 0.18 18.59
C ALA A 237 -10.20 1.62 18.93
N TYR A 238 -8.89 1.89 18.92
CA TYR A 238 -8.34 3.24 19.10
C TYR A 238 -8.82 4.17 17.99
N LEU A 239 -8.67 3.79 16.73
CA LEU A 239 -9.09 4.62 15.59
C LEU A 239 -10.61 4.88 15.61
N GLN A 240 -11.41 3.86 15.92
CA GLN A 240 -12.87 3.99 16.05
C GLN A 240 -13.27 4.95 17.18
N LYS A 241 -12.57 4.91 18.32
CA LYS A 241 -12.82 5.82 19.45
C LYS A 241 -12.72 7.29 19.05
N PHE A 242 -11.83 7.62 18.12
CA PHE A 242 -11.64 8.99 17.61
C PHE A 242 -12.40 9.27 16.30
N GLY A 243 -13.18 8.31 15.82
CA GLY A 243 -13.91 8.44 14.55
C GLY A 243 -12.99 8.53 13.33
N TYR A 244 -11.78 8.00 13.40
CA TYR A 244 -10.85 7.95 12.26
C TYR A 244 -11.18 6.78 11.34
N ASN A 245 -11.17 7.02 10.04
CA ASN A 245 -11.28 6.00 8.99
C ASN A 245 -10.03 5.94 8.09
N TYR A 246 -9.00 6.71 8.42
CA TYR A 246 -7.70 6.67 7.77
C TYR A 246 -6.59 6.77 8.82
N VAL A 247 -5.57 5.92 8.67
CA VAL A 247 -4.31 6.02 9.43
C VAL A 247 -3.11 5.78 8.50
N SER A 248 -2.03 6.51 8.75
CA SER A 248 -0.74 6.31 8.08
C SER A 248 0.27 5.72 9.05
N ASN A 249 0.86 4.60 8.67
CA ASN A 249 1.90 3.89 9.41
C ASN A 249 3.24 4.02 8.65
N GLU A 250 4.21 4.78 9.18
CA GLU A 250 5.53 5.00 8.57
C GLU A 250 6.66 4.20 9.27
N PHE A 251 6.30 3.26 10.14
CA PHE A 251 7.27 2.41 10.82
C PHE A 251 7.41 1.04 10.12
N THR A 252 6.62 0.05 10.52
CA THR A 252 6.64 -1.31 9.96
C THR A 252 5.24 -1.92 9.94
N LEU A 253 5.06 -3.06 9.28
CA LEU A 253 3.93 -3.93 9.57
C LEU A 253 3.91 -4.42 11.02
N HIS A 254 2.75 -4.91 11.46
CA HIS A 254 2.46 -5.20 12.87
C HIS A 254 3.06 -6.50 13.33
N GLY A 255 3.38 -6.61 14.62
CA GLY A 255 4.05 -7.78 15.19
C GLY A 255 5.55 -7.82 14.86
N GLY A 256 6.12 -9.02 14.80
CA GLY A 256 7.53 -9.21 14.52
C GLY A 256 8.47 -8.87 15.69
N SER A 257 7.97 -8.72 16.92
CA SER A 257 8.80 -8.29 18.07
C SER A 257 9.68 -9.39 18.65
N SER A 258 9.26 -10.66 18.54
CA SER A 258 9.99 -11.81 19.10
C SER A 258 10.07 -13.02 18.16
N GLU A 259 9.26 -13.07 17.09
CA GLU A 259 9.25 -14.14 16.06
C GLU A 259 8.71 -13.58 14.73
N ARG A 260 8.78 -14.34 13.62
CA ARG A 260 8.25 -13.98 12.28
C ARG A 260 6.70 -13.96 12.24
N ASN A 261 6.04 -13.37 13.23
CA ASN A 261 4.58 -13.23 13.32
C ASN A 261 4.07 -11.89 12.75
N THR A 262 4.82 -11.31 11.81
CA THR A 262 4.46 -10.05 11.17
C THR A 262 3.20 -10.22 10.33
N HIS A 263 2.30 -9.24 10.37
CA HIS A 263 1.00 -9.32 9.69
C HIS A 263 0.45 -7.95 9.27
N VAL A 264 -0.45 -7.97 8.29
CA VAL A 264 -1.35 -6.86 7.99
C VAL A 264 -2.59 -6.92 8.90
N CYS A 265 -3.32 -5.83 9.08
CA CYS A 265 -4.60 -5.88 9.80
C CYS A 265 -5.74 -6.24 8.84
N PRO A 266 -6.22 -7.51 8.82
CA PRO A 266 -7.16 -7.97 7.79
C PRO A 266 -8.51 -7.26 7.84
N GLN A 267 -8.86 -6.68 8.99
CA GLN A 267 -10.09 -5.92 9.19
C GLN A 267 -10.01 -4.46 8.73
N MET A 268 -8.84 -4.00 8.30
CA MET A 268 -8.63 -2.70 7.67
C MET A 268 -8.36 -2.90 6.18
N PHE A 269 -8.59 -1.86 5.39
CA PHE A 269 -8.25 -1.82 3.99
C PHE A 269 -6.79 -1.37 3.87
N ASN A 270 -5.91 -2.29 3.52
CA ASN A 270 -4.46 -2.10 3.55
C ASN A 270 -3.97 -1.61 2.20
N VAL A 271 -3.31 -0.45 2.18
CA VAL A 271 -2.74 0.16 0.98
C VAL A 271 -1.26 0.45 1.20
N VAL A 272 -0.44 0.23 0.16
CA VAL A 272 0.97 0.63 0.16
C VAL A 272 1.31 1.31 -1.16
N THR A 273 2.19 2.31 -1.10
CA THR A 273 2.83 2.86 -2.29
C THR A 273 4.30 2.50 -2.27
N LEU A 274 4.76 1.89 -3.36
CA LEU A 274 6.13 1.52 -3.59
C LEU A 274 6.77 2.46 -4.61
N ARG A 275 8.09 2.48 -4.59
CA ARG A 275 8.94 3.26 -5.49
C ARG A 275 10.22 2.48 -5.73
N ASP A 276 10.82 2.66 -6.90
CA ASP A 276 12.14 2.16 -7.25
C ASP A 276 13.13 2.37 -6.09
N PRO A 277 13.73 1.30 -5.54
CA PRO A 277 14.56 1.39 -4.34
C PRO A 277 15.74 2.35 -4.47
N ALA A 278 16.36 2.45 -5.65
CA ALA A 278 17.49 3.34 -5.88
C ALA A 278 17.06 4.81 -5.87
N SER A 279 15.93 5.11 -6.52
CA SER A 279 15.31 6.44 -6.55
C SER A 279 14.80 6.86 -5.17
N ARG A 280 14.18 5.92 -4.43
CA ARG A 280 13.73 6.10 -3.06
C ARG A 280 14.92 6.39 -2.13
N LEU A 281 15.98 5.59 -2.19
CA LEU A 281 17.20 5.78 -1.40
C LEU A 281 17.82 7.16 -1.63
N ALA A 282 18.05 7.56 -2.88
CA ALA A 282 18.60 8.86 -3.21
C ALA A 282 17.70 10.00 -2.70
N SER A 283 16.38 9.88 -2.92
CA SER A 283 15.41 10.85 -2.41
C SER A 283 15.40 10.95 -0.89
N HIS A 284 15.64 9.85 -0.19
CA HIS A 284 15.63 9.80 1.27
C HIS A 284 16.89 10.44 1.84
N LEU A 285 18.07 10.08 1.33
CA LEU A 285 19.35 10.66 1.76
C LEU A 285 19.37 12.18 1.59
N HIS A 286 19.00 12.71 0.42
CA HIS A 286 18.95 14.17 0.21
C HIS A 286 17.93 14.86 1.13
N TYR A 287 16.80 14.22 1.40
CA TYR A 287 15.83 14.78 2.33
C TYR A 287 16.36 14.84 3.77
N MET A 288 17.05 13.80 4.21
CA MET A 288 17.69 13.77 5.53
C MET A 288 18.79 14.82 5.60
N LEU A 289 19.68 14.89 4.60
CA LEU A 289 20.77 15.87 4.52
C LEU A 289 20.26 17.30 4.65
N ALA A 290 19.21 17.67 3.92
CA ALA A 290 18.62 19.00 4.00
C ALA A 290 18.08 19.33 5.41
N ARG A 291 17.53 18.34 6.11
CA ARG A 291 17.01 18.51 7.47
C ARG A 291 18.12 18.57 8.51
N VAL A 292 19.13 17.72 8.38
CA VAL A 292 20.33 17.73 9.22
C VAL A 292 21.06 19.06 9.07
N LYS A 293 21.33 19.51 7.83
CA LYS A 293 21.96 20.82 7.55
C LYS A 293 21.20 21.94 8.25
N LYS A 294 19.89 22.06 8.00
CA LYS A 294 19.06 23.10 8.64
C LYS A 294 19.11 23.03 10.16
N ARG A 295 19.13 21.82 10.74
CA ARG A 295 19.15 21.64 12.19
C ARG A 295 20.47 22.07 12.82
N LEU A 296 21.58 21.65 12.24
CA LEU A 296 22.92 21.97 12.72
C LEU A 296 23.24 23.46 12.57
N MET A 297 22.84 24.08 11.45
CA MET A 297 23.03 25.53 11.23
C MET A 297 22.12 26.39 12.11
N GLY A 298 20.91 25.93 12.43
CA GLY A 298 19.96 26.67 13.27
C GLY A 298 20.37 26.78 14.74
N LYS A 299 21.32 25.97 15.21
CA LYS A 299 21.79 25.93 16.61
C LYS A 299 23.23 26.46 16.77
N LYS A 300 23.61 27.60 16.17
CA LYS A 300 24.85 28.39 16.44
C LYS A 300 26.21 27.64 16.60
N GLY A 301 26.32 26.34 16.36
CA GLY A 301 27.39 25.52 16.96
C GLY A 301 28.16 24.63 15.99
N LEU A 302 27.59 24.28 14.82
CA LEU A 302 28.35 23.64 13.75
C LEU A 302 28.58 24.60 12.60
N ASP A 303 29.86 24.72 12.24
CA ASP A 303 30.30 25.28 10.98
C ASP A 303 29.72 24.46 9.82
N GLU A 304 29.29 25.14 8.78
CA GLU A 304 28.81 24.53 7.53
C GLU A 304 29.86 23.58 6.95
N GLY A 305 31.16 23.91 7.07
CA GLY A 305 32.27 23.03 6.68
C GLY A 305 32.19 21.65 7.34
N LYS A 306 31.95 21.59 8.66
CA LYS A 306 31.84 20.31 9.38
C LYS A 306 30.68 19.45 8.89
N PHE A 307 29.55 20.05 8.49
CA PHE A 307 28.44 19.29 7.91
C PHE A 307 28.88 18.59 6.61
N PHE A 308 29.57 19.31 5.74
CA PHE A 308 30.07 18.76 4.49
C PHE A 308 31.14 17.68 4.73
N ASP A 309 32.07 17.91 5.64
CA ASP A 309 33.12 16.96 6.00
C ASP A 309 32.54 15.64 6.51
N ILE A 310 31.47 15.70 7.32
CA ILE A 310 30.86 14.50 7.91
C ILE A 310 29.97 13.77 6.89
N PHE A 311 29.08 14.49 6.22
CA PHE A 311 27.98 13.85 5.48
C PHE A 311 28.17 13.79 3.97
N CYS A 312 29.06 14.62 3.42
CA CYS A 312 29.31 14.74 1.98
C CYS A 312 30.65 14.15 1.55
N ALA A 313 31.50 13.77 2.51
CA ALA A 313 32.66 12.91 2.26
C ALA A 313 32.28 11.49 1.82
N GLY A 314 31.00 11.11 1.92
CA GLY A 314 30.51 9.82 1.41
C GLY A 314 30.88 8.61 2.26
N ASP A 315 31.30 8.79 3.52
CA ASP A 315 31.64 7.68 4.41
C ASP A 315 30.41 6.84 4.75
N VAL A 316 30.39 5.60 4.27
CA VAL A 316 29.32 4.63 4.52
C VAL A 316 29.15 4.33 6.01
N ASN A 317 30.24 4.37 6.80
CA ASN A 317 30.20 4.05 8.23
C ASN A 317 29.46 5.12 9.05
N VAL A 318 29.44 6.36 8.59
CA VAL A 318 28.60 7.42 9.17
C VAL A 318 27.13 7.05 9.01
N TRP A 319 26.74 6.62 7.81
CA TRP A 319 25.35 6.28 7.50
C TRP A 319 24.88 4.96 8.12
N GLU A 320 25.76 3.95 8.21
CA GLU A 320 25.45 2.69 8.89
C GLU A 320 25.16 2.89 10.38
N ARG A 321 25.89 3.79 11.04
CA ARG A 321 25.65 4.11 12.45
C ARG A 321 24.44 5.01 12.65
N MET A 322 24.30 6.04 11.82
CA MET A 322 23.28 7.07 11.98
C MET A 322 21.91 6.63 11.46
N ALA A 323 21.82 5.97 10.31
CA ALA A 323 20.57 5.69 9.62
C ALA A 323 20.55 4.31 8.94
N PRO A 324 20.82 3.22 9.69
CA PRO A 324 21.01 1.88 9.13
C PRO A 324 19.83 1.41 8.27
N THR A 325 18.60 1.59 8.75
CA THR A 325 17.39 1.18 8.01
C THR A 325 17.22 1.92 6.71
N VAL A 326 17.61 3.19 6.65
CA VAL A 326 17.45 4.04 5.47
C VAL A 326 18.35 3.58 4.33
N ILE A 327 19.57 3.12 4.64
CA ILE A 327 20.57 2.75 3.64
C ILE A 327 20.59 1.28 3.27
N ASP A 328 19.85 0.43 3.99
CA ASP A 328 19.87 -1.01 3.80
C ASP A 328 18.46 -1.59 3.73
N ASN A 329 17.93 -1.77 2.52
CA ASN A 329 16.70 -2.52 2.25
C ASN A 329 15.47 -2.03 3.05
N TYR A 330 15.24 -0.72 3.03
CA TYR A 330 14.19 -0.04 3.80
C TYR A 330 12.80 -0.60 3.50
N ASN A 331 12.51 -0.95 2.25
CA ASN A 331 11.19 -1.50 1.90
C ASN A 331 11.01 -2.83 2.62
N VAL A 332 11.89 -3.81 2.40
CA VAL A 332 11.81 -5.14 3.05
C VAL A 332 11.70 -5.01 4.56
N ARG A 333 12.57 -4.20 5.19
CA ARG A 333 12.53 -3.90 6.63
C ARG A 333 11.16 -3.41 7.12
N SER A 334 10.49 -2.56 6.33
CA SER A 334 9.16 -2.05 6.65
C SER A 334 8.08 -3.15 6.59
N PHE A 335 8.28 -4.21 5.80
CA PHE A 335 7.34 -5.33 5.70
C PHE A 335 7.58 -6.40 6.75
N ILE A 336 8.82 -6.68 7.16
CA ILE A 336 9.12 -7.84 8.02
C ILE A 336 8.94 -7.57 9.52
N GLY A 337 8.39 -6.42 9.89
CA GLY A 337 7.97 -6.12 11.27
C GLY A 337 9.12 -5.58 12.13
N GLU A 338 8.87 -5.45 13.43
CA GLU A 338 9.74 -4.64 14.28
C GLU A 338 11.16 -5.21 14.46
N SER A 339 11.30 -6.52 14.69
CA SER A 339 12.63 -7.14 14.81
C SER A 339 13.40 -7.06 13.50
N GLY A 340 12.72 -7.37 12.39
CA GLY A 340 13.33 -7.31 11.06
C GLY A 340 13.77 -5.90 10.66
N PHE A 341 13.03 -4.87 11.07
CA PHE A 341 13.43 -3.48 10.87
C PHE A 341 14.76 -3.15 11.55
N HIS A 342 15.04 -3.72 12.72
CA HIS A 342 16.26 -3.48 13.50
C HIS A 342 17.37 -4.52 13.28
N MET A 343 17.25 -5.40 12.29
CA MET A 343 18.35 -6.32 11.93
C MET A 343 19.63 -5.54 11.60
N PRO A 344 20.82 -6.07 11.87
CA PRO A 344 22.08 -5.46 11.45
C PRO A 344 22.11 -5.15 9.93
N VAL A 345 22.94 -4.19 9.54
CA VAL A 345 23.12 -3.84 8.11
C VAL A 345 23.70 -5.04 7.38
N GLY A 346 23.07 -5.44 6.27
CA GLY A 346 23.50 -6.56 5.45
C GLY A 346 22.89 -7.91 5.84
N ASP A 347 22.17 -8.00 6.95
CA ASP A 347 21.57 -9.26 7.42
C ASP A 347 20.24 -9.61 6.73
N ILE A 348 19.64 -8.69 5.96
CA ILE A 348 18.41 -8.95 5.21
C ILE A 348 18.68 -10.00 4.12
N GLY A 349 18.17 -11.21 4.35
CA GLY A 349 18.40 -12.36 3.50
C GLY A 349 17.22 -12.71 2.57
N ARG A 350 17.36 -13.84 1.86
CA ARG A 350 16.31 -14.35 0.96
C ARG A 350 15.00 -14.64 1.69
N GLU A 351 15.08 -15.25 2.87
CA GLU A 351 13.90 -15.62 3.66
C GLU A 351 13.09 -14.38 4.09
N ASP A 352 13.76 -13.28 4.40
CA ASP A 352 13.10 -12.03 4.79
C ASP A 352 12.36 -11.41 3.60
N VAL A 353 12.95 -11.52 2.40
CA VAL A 353 12.28 -11.12 1.14
C VAL A 353 11.04 -11.98 0.88
N GLU A 354 11.12 -13.30 1.09
CA GLU A 354 9.97 -14.20 0.95
C GLU A 354 8.84 -13.84 1.92
N VAL A 355 9.17 -13.52 3.18
CA VAL A 355 8.19 -13.02 4.17
C VAL A 355 7.58 -11.70 3.71
N ALA A 356 8.41 -10.73 3.29
CA ALA A 356 7.93 -9.43 2.84
C ALA A 356 7.01 -9.54 1.62
N ARG A 357 7.33 -10.43 0.67
CA ARG A 357 6.50 -10.68 -0.52
C ARG A 357 5.15 -11.30 -0.13
N ARG A 358 5.13 -12.30 0.74
CA ARG A 358 3.89 -12.89 1.26
C ARG A 358 3.01 -11.87 1.98
N LEU A 359 3.59 -10.91 2.69
CA LEU A 359 2.84 -9.83 3.33
C LEU A 359 2.31 -8.82 2.31
N LEU A 360 3.13 -8.45 1.32
CA LEU A 360 2.72 -7.57 0.22
C LEU A 360 1.54 -8.14 -0.59
N LEU A 361 1.52 -9.46 -0.81
CA LEU A 361 0.43 -10.15 -1.52
C LEU A 361 -0.95 -9.98 -0.85
N GLN A 362 -0.98 -9.71 0.46
CA GLN A 362 -2.20 -9.55 1.26
C GLN A 362 -2.75 -8.11 1.27
N PHE A 363 -2.01 -7.13 0.73
CA PHE A 363 -2.51 -5.74 0.61
C PHE A 363 -3.69 -5.66 -0.36
N ASP A 364 -4.73 -4.94 0.02
CA ASP A 364 -5.94 -4.78 -0.81
C ASP A 364 -5.66 -4.01 -2.10
N LEU A 365 -4.75 -3.02 -2.04
CA LEU A 365 -4.21 -2.28 -3.18
C LEU A 365 -2.71 -2.02 -3.03
N VAL A 366 -1.98 -2.20 -4.14
CA VAL A 366 -0.56 -1.84 -4.25
C VAL A 366 -0.39 -0.77 -5.33
N LEU A 367 0.24 0.34 -4.99
CA LEU A 367 0.53 1.43 -5.91
C LEU A 367 2.03 1.42 -6.25
N ASP A 368 2.38 1.62 -7.52
CA ASP A 368 3.74 1.86 -7.99
C ASP A 368 3.86 3.34 -8.40
N LEU A 369 4.64 4.12 -7.65
CA LEU A 369 4.82 5.54 -7.94
C LEU A 369 5.47 5.77 -9.31
N ASP A 370 6.24 4.80 -9.79
CA ASP A 370 6.98 4.88 -11.07
C ASP A 370 6.18 4.29 -12.24
N ALA A 371 4.92 3.84 -12.02
CA ALA A 371 4.00 3.40 -13.09
C ALA A 371 3.32 4.56 -13.85
N GLY A 372 3.57 5.80 -13.43
CA GLY A 372 2.97 7.01 -14.00
C GLY A 372 1.68 7.44 -13.32
N SER A 373 1.31 8.71 -13.51
CA SER A 373 0.17 9.32 -12.82
C SER A 373 -1.14 8.60 -13.10
N GLU A 374 -1.41 8.27 -14.36
CA GLU A 374 -2.66 7.61 -14.75
C GLU A 374 -2.91 6.28 -14.03
N ALA A 375 -1.86 5.48 -13.79
CA ALA A 375 -1.99 4.21 -13.08
C ALA A 375 -2.34 4.43 -11.59
N VAL A 376 -1.72 5.43 -10.97
CA VAL A 376 -1.99 5.83 -9.59
C VAL A 376 -3.36 6.49 -9.45
N ASP A 377 -3.74 7.35 -10.39
CA ASP A 377 -5.04 8.02 -10.43
C ASP A 377 -6.16 6.99 -10.55
N LEU A 378 -6.00 6.01 -11.44
CA LEU A 378 -6.93 4.88 -11.56
C LEU A 378 -7.04 4.10 -10.25
N ALA A 379 -5.92 3.78 -9.59
CA ALA A 379 -5.91 3.08 -8.30
C ALA A 379 -6.65 3.86 -7.20
N ILE A 380 -6.45 5.18 -7.13
CA ILE A 380 -7.07 6.04 -6.14
C ILE A 380 -8.56 6.25 -6.45
N GLN A 381 -8.91 6.63 -7.68
CA GLN A 381 -10.27 6.97 -8.05
C GLN A 381 -11.16 5.73 -8.15
N GLN A 382 -10.71 4.71 -8.87
CA GLN A 382 -11.49 3.49 -9.08
C GLN A 382 -11.36 2.53 -7.90
N GLY A 383 -10.18 2.45 -7.28
CA GLY A 383 -9.90 1.51 -6.19
C GLY A 383 -10.33 2.01 -4.82
N LEU A 384 -10.23 3.31 -4.53
CA LEU A 384 -10.62 3.89 -3.23
C LEU A 384 -11.91 4.72 -3.30
N GLY A 385 -12.39 5.05 -4.50
CA GLY A 385 -13.55 5.93 -4.67
C GLY A 385 -13.25 7.38 -4.31
N TRP A 386 -11.98 7.78 -4.31
CA TRP A 386 -11.55 9.15 -4.02
C TRP A 386 -11.69 10.01 -5.26
N ASN A 387 -12.06 11.28 -5.08
CA ASN A 387 -12.23 12.24 -6.17
C ASN A 387 -10.91 12.87 -6.63
N LEU A 388 -9.89 12.88 -5.77
CA LEU A 388 -8.61 13.52 -6.03
C LEU A 388 -7.47 12.54 -5.83
N SER A 389 -6.51 12.58 -6.75
CA SER A 389 -5.30 11.77 -6.70
C SER A 389 -4.14 12.52 -6.03
N MET A 390 -3.10 11.76 -5.70
CA MET A 390 -1.86 12.33 -5.18
C MET A 390 -1.08 13.16 -6.20
N PHE A 391 -1.27 12.94 -7.51
CA PHE A 391 -0.63 13.71 -8.56
C PHE A 391 -1.33 15.06 -8.77
N GLU A 392 -2.65 15.12 -8.70
CA GLU A 392 -3.41 16.36 -8.85
C GLU A 392 -3.11 17.38 -7.75
N LEU A 393 -2.86 16.92 -6.53
CA LEU A 393 -2.63 17.79 -5.39
C LEU A 393 -1.21 18.40 -5.35
N HIS A 394 -0.23 17.80 -6.04
CA HIS A 394 1.18 18.23 -6.07
C HIS A 394 1.78 18.66 -4.71
N VAL A 395 1.27 18.10 -3.60
CA VAL A 395 1.67 18.52 -2.25
C VAL A 395 3.11 18.09 -2.00
N ARG A 396 3.98 19.09 -1.73
CA ARG A 396 5.37 18.93 -1.28
C ARG A 396 6.25 18.12 -2.26
N SER A 397 6.46 18.67 -3.46
CA SER A 397 7.52 18.17 -4.35
C SER A 397 8.87 18.16 -3.63
N SER A 398 9.74 17.19 -3.97
CA SER A 398 11.07 17.11 -3.37
C SER A 398 11.87 18.40 -3.60
N SER A 399 11.76 19.01 -4.79
CA SER A 399 12.41 20.30 -5.09
C SER A 399 11.90 21.43 -4.19
N SER A 400 10.58 21.55 -4.00
CA SER A 400 10.01 22.55 -3.10
C SER A 400 10.45 22.34 -1.65
N ALA A 401 10.48 21.08 -1.20
CA ALA A 401 10.92 20.73 0.15
C ALA A 401 12.40 21.07 0.38
N LEU A 402 13.29 20.76 -0.57
CA LEU A 402 14.72 21.06 -0.48
C LEU A 402 14.99 22.57 -0.57
N SER A 403 14.29 23.27 -1.46
CA SER A 403 14.39 24.74 -1.58
C SER A 403 14.00 25.46 -0.28
N LYS A 404 12.90 25.04 0.38
CA LYS A 404 12.49 25.55 1.71
C LYS A 404 13.51 25.27 2.83
N LEU A 405 14.45 24.36 2.59
CA LEU A 405 15.52 24.00 3.51
C LEU A 405 16.88 24.61 3.12
N ASN A 406 16.92 25.45 2.08
CA ASN A 406 18.15 26.04 1.54
C ASN A 406 19.25 24.99 1.26
N TYR A 407 18.85 23.92 0.59
CA TYR A 407 19.73 22.80 0.25
C TYR A 407 19.61 22.46 -1.23
N SER A 408 20.74 22.37 -1.92
CA SER A 408 20.84 21.85 -3.29
C SER A 408 21.38 20.43 -3.28
N LYS A 409 20.96 19.59 -4.24
CA LYS A 409 21.53 18.22 -4.35
C LYS A 409 22.99 18.26 -4.80
N GLU A 410 23.34 19.31 -5.51
CA GLU A 410 24.66 19.64 -6.04
C GLU A 410 25.64 19.99 -4.92
N ASP A 411 25.14 20.47 -3.77
CA ASP A 411 25.97 20.76 -2.59
C ASP A 411 26.60 19.47 -2.02
N CYS A 412 25.90 18.33 -2.19
CA CYS A 412 26.27 17.05 -1.58
C CYS A 412 25.82 15.89 -2.47
N PRO A 413 26.48 15.68 -3.62
CA PRO A 413 26.01 14.76 -4.65
C PRO A 413 26.08 13.30 -4.22
N ASN A 414 27.05 12.95 -3.35
CA ASN A 414 27.22 11.61 -2.77
C ASN A 414 27.19 10.48 -3.81
N HIS A 415 27.78 10.69 -5.00
CA HIS A 415 27.73 9.73 -6.10
C HIS A 415 28.34 8.36 -5.74
N GLU A 416 29.52 8.35 -5.13
CA GLU A 416 30.22 7.12 -4.73
C GLU A 416 29.49 6.38 -3.61
N LEU A 417 29.00 7.12 -2.60
CA LEU A 417 28.16 6.57 -1.54
C LEU A 417 26.89 5.95 -2.13
N LEU A 418 26.16 6.67 -2.98
CA LEU A 418 24.95 6.16 -3.61
C LEU A 418 25.23 4.93 -4.48
N GLN A 419 26.33 4.92 -5.22
CA GLN A 419 26.73 3.77 -6.02
C GLN A 419 26.96 2.54 -5.12
N THR A 420 27.69 2.72 -4.02
CA THR A 420 27.95 1.67 -3.02
C THR A 420 26.65 1.17 -2.39
N LEU A 421 25.78 2.06 -1.93
CA LEU A 421 24.53 1.67 -1.28
C LEU A 421 23.54 1.02 -2.24
N ARG A 422 23.53 1.42 -3.52
CA ARG A 422 22.65 0.84 -4.55
C ARG A 422 22.91 -0.64 -4.79
N THR A 423 24.15 -1.11 -4.68
CA THR A 423 24.46 -2.54 -4.86
C THR A 423 23.90 -3.40 -3.73
N ARG A 424 23.66 -2.80 -2.55
CA ARG A 424 23.08 -3.47 -1.37
C ARG A 424 21.56 -3.56 -1.38
N GLN A 425 20.87 -2.84 -2.29
CA GLN A 425 19.40 -2.80 -2.35
C GLN A 425 18.77 -4.00 -3.08
N ASN A 426 19.47 -5.11 -3.28
CA ASN A 426 18.94 -6.23 -4.05
C ASN A 426 17.65 -6.83 -3.43
N PRO A 427 17.57 -7.08 -2.11
CA PRO A 427 16.31 -7.46 -1.46
C PRO A 427 15.14 -6.52 -1.78
N ASP A 428 15.34 -5.21 -1.67
CA ASP A 428 14.32 -4.21 -2.00
C ASP A 428 13.93 -4.24 -3.49
N ARG A 429 14.87 -4.50 -4.40
CA ARG A 429 14.59 -4.62 -5.85
C ARG A 429 13.71 -5.82 -6.16
N VAL A 430 13.95 -6.96 -5.50
CA VAL A 430 13.14 -8.16 -5.65
C VAL A 430 11.72 -7.91 -5.15
N LEU A 431 11.57 -7.35 -3.94
CA LEU A 431 10.26 -7.00 -3.39
C LEU A 431 9.53 -5.97 -4.27
N TYR A 432 10.25 -4.96 -4.76
CA TYR A 432 9.70 -3.95 -5.65
C TYR A 432 9.23 -4.55 -6.98
N SER A 433 9.99 -5.47 -7.60
CA SER A 433 9.56 -6.17 -8.83
C SER A 433 8.21 -6.87 -8.64
N THR A 434 8.06 -7.61 -7.54
CA THR A 434 6.76 -8.22 -7.17
C THR A 434 5.69 -7.15 -6.99
N GLY A 435 5.98 -6.06 -6.27
CA GLY A 435 5.04 -4.96 -6.06
C GLY A 435 4.58 -4.29 -7.36
N ARG A 436 5.46 -4.12 -8.34
CA ARG A 436 5.09 -3.60 -9.67
C ARG A 436 4.17 -4.55 -10.41
N THR A 437 4.40 -5.85 -10.33
CA THR A 437 3.49 -6.86 -10.89
C THR A 437 2.11 -6.80 -10.24
N LEU A 438 2.04 -6.64 -8.91
CA LEU A 438 0.75 -6.49 -8.22
C LEU A 438 0.03 -5.19 -8.59
N ALA A 439 0.76 -4.08 -8.67
CA ALA A 439 0.22 -2.80 -9.13
C ALA A 439 -0.30 -2.87 -10.58
N LEU A 440 0.39 -3.60 -11.47
CA LEU A 440 -0.09 -3.88 -12.82
C LEU A 440 -1.39 -4.68 -12.80
N LEU A 441 -1.46 -5.76 -12.02
CA LEU A 441 -2.67 -6.58 -11.92
C LEU A 441 -3.86 -5.78 -11.38
N ASP A 442 -3.64 -4.99 -10.33
CA ASP A 442 -4.66 -4.08 -9.80
C ASP A 442 -5.06 -3.03 -10.86
N GLY A 443 -4.11 -2.48 -11.62
CA GLY A 443 -4.36 -1.54 -12.71
C GLY A 443 -5.18 -2.11 -13.87
N VAL A 444 -4.89 -3.34 -14.30
CA VAL A 444 -5.68 -4.07 -15.31
C VAL A 444 -7.11 -4.24 -14.82
N PHE A 445 -7.29 -4.72 -13.59
CA PHE A 445 -8.61 -4.92 -13.00
C PHE A 445 -9.44 -3.65 -12.87
N LEU A 446 -8.84 -2.59 -12.34
CA LEU A 446 -9.52 -1.31 -12.18
C LEU A 446 -9.80 -0.67 -13.56
N GLY A 447 -8.91 -0.89 -14.53
CA GLY A 447 -9.11 -0.49 -15.93
C GLY A 447 -10.32 -1.17 -16.55
N MET A 448 -10.45 -2.50 -16.36
CA MET A 448 -11.62 -3.28 -16.79
C MET A 448 -12.90 -2.80 -16.11
N ALA A 449 -12.87 -2.54 -14.80
CA ALA A 449 -14.03 -2.03 -14.07
C ALA A 449 -14.48 -0.65 -14.59
N ARG A 450 -13.52 0.26 -14.86
CA ARG A 450 -13.77 1.58 -15.44
C ARG A 450 -14.35 1.47 -16.86
N ALA A 451 -13.77 0.61 -17.69
CA ALA A 451 -14.23 0.31 -19.05
C ALA A 451 -15.68 -0.20 -19.07
N LEU A 452 -16.09 -0.98 -18.07
CA LEU A 452 -17.45 -1.46 -17.87
C LEU A 452 -18.41 -0.40 -17.28
N GLY A 453 -17.95 0.84 -17.09
CA GLY A 453 -18.75 1.91 -16.50
C GLY A 453 -19.10 1.71 -15.02
N LEU A 454 -18.42 0.79 -14.33
CA LEU A 454 -18.68 0.53 -12.91
C LEU A 454 -18.15 1.68 -12.08
N ARG A 455 -19.01 2.34 -11.32
CA ARG A 455 -18.63 3.48 -10.47
C ARG A 455 -18.54 3.05 -9.01
N PRO A 456 -17.41 3.30 -8.32
CA PRO A 456 -17.24 2.87 -6.93
C PRO A 456 -18.32 3.42 -6.00
N GLY A 457 -18.70 4.69 -6.14
CA GLY A 457 -19.72 5.32 -5.28
C GLY A 457 -21.12 4.74 -5.44
N GLU A 458 -21.53 4.38 -6.66
CA GLU A 458 -22.84 3.78 -6.93
C GLU A 458 -22.93 2.35 -6.40
N LEU A 459 -21.84 1.59 -6.49
CA LEU A 459 -21.76 0.25 -5.91
C LEU A 459 -21.71 0.32 -4.38
N ALA A 460 -20.90 1.23 -3.81
CA ALA A 460 -20.81 1.40 -2.36
C ALA A 460 -22.16 1.76 -1.73
N ALA A 461 -22.98 2.55 -2.42
CA ALA A 461 -24.33 2.87 -1.97
C ALA A 461 -25.27 1.63 -1.93
N LYS A 462 -25.04 0.63 -2.78
CA LYS A 462 -25.81 -0.62 -2.82
C LYS A 462 -25.33 -1.63 -1.77
N GLU A 463 -24.03 -1.65 -1.49
CA GLU A 463 -23.41 -2.56 -0.51
C GLU A 463 -23.48 -2.02 0.94
N ALA A 464 -23.93 -0.78 1.13
CA ALA A 464 -24.06 -0.19 2.47
C ALA A 464 -25.05 -1.00 3.33
N PRO A 465 -24.69 -1.36 4.58
CA PRO A 465 -25.59 -2.05 5.49
C PRO A 465 -26.90 -1.27 5.70
N ALA A 466 -28.02 -1.98 5.82
CA ALA A 466 -29.31 -1.36 6.15
C ALA A 466 -29.19 -0.55 7.46
N GLY A 467 -29.53 0.74 7.39
CA GLY A 467 -29.42 1.67 8.53
C GLY A 467 -28.20 2.59 8.50
N VAL A 468 -27.24 2.39 7.58
CA VAL A 468 -26.29 3.44 7.21
C VAL A 468 -27.00 4.37 6.24
N SER A 469 -27.12 5.65 6.60
CA SER A 469 -27.74 6.67 5.75
C SER A 469 -27.24 6.52 4.33
N ALA A 470 -28.16 6.34 3.38
CA ALA A 470 -27.82 6.46 1.96
C ALA A 470 -27.06 7.78 1.76
N PRO A 471 -26.06 7.85 0.86
CA PRO A 471 -25.27 9.05 0.65
C PRO A 471 -26.17 10.29 0.48
N GLY A 472 -26.37 11.03 1.57
CA GLY A 472 -26.99 12.34 1.55
C GLY A 472 -25.83 13.31 1.47
N ASP A 473 -25.57 13.82 0.26
CA ASP A 473 -24.73 14.95 -0.17
C ASP A 473 -23.36 15.23 0.47
N GLU A 474 -22.98 14.62 1.60
CA GLU A 474 -21.67 14.78 2.19
C GLU A 474 -20.68 13.77 1.58
N PRO A 475 -19.64 14.26 0.90
CA PRO A 475 -18.61 13.40 0.33
C PRO A 475 -17.82 12.72 1.46
N GLY A 476 -18.15 11.48 1.80
CA GLY A 476 -17.32 10.66 2.71
C GLY A 476 -15.97 10.26 2.09
N CYS A 477 -15.12 9.55 2.86
CA CYS A 477 -13.80 9.01 2.49
C CYS A 477 -13.84 7.93 1.38
N GLY A 478 -14.44 8.23 0.24
CA GLY A 478 -14.71 7.29 -0.84
C GLY A 478 -15.44 6.04 -0.36
N LEU A 479 -14.80 4.89 -0.55
CA LEU A 479 -15.29 3.58 -0.10
C LEU A 479 -15.14 3.35 1.41
N MET A 480 -14.32 4.14 2.11
CA MET A 480 -14.00 3.96 3.55
C MET A 480 -14.97 4.74 4.43
N ARG A 481 -16.25 4.44 4.30
CA ARG A 481 -17.26 5.08 5.14
C ARG A 481 -17.30 4.33 6.47
N PRO A 482 -17.16 5.02 7.62
CA PRO A 482 -17.41 4.36 8.88
C PRO A 482 -18.85 3.84 8.82
N ALA A 483 -19.04 2.57 9.17
CA ALA A 483 -20.38 2.10 9.53
C ALA A 483 -20.90 3.13 10.54
N ALA A 484 -22.07 3.72 10.28
CA ALA A 484 -22.67 4.73 11.15
C ALA A 484 -22.50 4.20 12.57
N ALA A 485 -21.58 4.83 13.31
CA ALA A 485 -21.33 4.40 14.67
C ALA A 485 -22.72 4.41 15.29
N ALA A 486 -23.14 3.30 15.90
CA ALA A 486 -24.24 3.37 16.85
C ALA A 486 -23.81 4.52 17.76
N VAL A 487 -24.40 5.69 17.54
CA VAL A 487 -23.98 6.93 18.18
C VAL A 487 -24.24 6.60 19.63
N VAL A 488 -23.18 6.28 20.36
CA VAL A 488 -23.25 6.19 21.80
C VAL A 488 -23.45 7.64 22.22
N GLU A 489 -24.71 8.06 22.22
CA GLU A 489 -25.18 9.33 22.76
C GLU A 489 -24.60 9.43 24.17
N GLY A 490 -23.53 10.21 24.33
CA GLY A 490 -22.87 10.36 25.63
C GLY A 490 -21.48 10.97 25.63
N ALA A 491 -20.76 10.97 24.50
CA ALA A 491 -19.37 11.44 24.48
C ALA A 491 -19.19 12.79 23.76
N ARG A 492 -19.76 13.88 24.31
CA ARG A 492 -19.29 15.25 24.01
C ARG A 492 -17.92 15.44 24.66
N TRP A 493 -16.84 15.08 23.96
CA TRP A 493 -15.45 15.29 24.41
C TRP A 493 -14.63 16.13 23.42
N GLY A 494 -15.28 17.10 22.77
CA GLY A 494 -14.66 17.97 21.76
C GLY A 494 -13.92 19.21 22.28
N GLU A 495 -14.01 19.57 23.56
CA GLU A 495 -13.43 20.84 24.06
C GLU A 495 -12.20 20.68 24.98
N ALA A 496 -11.87 19.46 25.44
CA ALA A 496 -10.81 19.28 26.43
C ALA A 496 -9.39 19.14 25.85
N ALA A 497 -9.22 18.97 24.53
CA ALA A 497 -7.89 18.86 23.91
C ALA A 497 -7.21 20.23 23.66
N ALA A 498 -7.96 21.34 23.75
CA ALA A 498 -7.42 22.70 23.60
C ALA A 498 -7.03 23.35 24.94
N ALA A 499 -7.38 22.75 26.09
CA ALA A 499 -7.28 23.40 27.40
C ALA A 499 -6.17 22.87 28.33
N ARG A 500 -5.29 21.97 27.87
CA ARG A 500 -4.11 21.56 28.66
C ARG A 500 -2.87 22.36 28.26
N GLY A 501 -2.89 23.64 28.62
CA GLY A 501 -1.66 24.37 28.92
C GLY A 501 -1.19 23.95 30.31
N ASP A 502 -0.10 23.18 30.36
CA ASP A 502 1.04 23.41 31.25
C ASP A 502 2.01 22.21 31.26
N GLY A 503 3.30 22.48 30.98
CA GLY A 503 4.36 21.84 31.77
C GLY A 503 5.17 20.67 31.19
N ALA A 504 5.35 20.50 29.89
CA ALA A 504 6.47 19.70 29.37
C ALA A 504 6.96 20.22 28.00
N LYS A 505 8.14 20.84 27.98
CA LYS A 505 8.85 21.26 26.77
C LYS A 505 9.35 20.03 26.00
N ALA A 506 8.47 19.39 25.23
CA ALA A 506 8.84 18.40 24.22
C ALA A 506 7.86 18.42 23.04
N SER A 507 7.52 19.61 22.55
CA SER A 507 6.89 19.76 21.24
C SER A 507 7.17 21.18 20.74
N ARG A 508 8.25 21.34 19.98
CA ARG A 508 8.49 22.56 19.20
C ARG A 508 8.60 22.22 17.72
N ASN A 509 7.57 22.66 17.01
CA ASN A 509 7.55 23.01 15.58
C ASN A 509 7.50 21.87 14.57
N PHE A 510 6.35 21.18 14.51
CA PHE A 510 5.74 20.87 13.22
C PHE A 510 4.93 22.10 12.77
N VAL A 511 5.63 23.11 12.25
CA VAL A 511 5.01 24.18 11.46
C VAL A 511 5.17 23.82 9.99
N THR A 512 4.02 23.80 9.31
CA THR A 512 3.71 23.73 7.87
C THR A 512 4.85 23.82 6.85
#